data_AF-A0AAJ4AMU0-F1
#
_entry.id   AF-A0AAJ4AMU0-F1
#
_cell.length_a   1.000
_cell.length_b   1.000
_cell.length_c   1.000
_cell.angle_alpha   90.00
_cell.angle_beta   90.00
_cell.angle_gamma   90.00
#
_symmetry.space_group_name_H-M   'P 1'
#
loop_
_entity.id
_entity.type
_entity.pdbx_description
1 polymer ?
#
loop_
_entity_poly.entity_id
_entity_poly.type
_entity_poly.pdbx_seq_one_letter_code
_entity_poly.pdbx_strand_id
1 'polypeptide(L)'
;MALTIAQRQERQRVKQKEAMQRARDKQIAKMKDPAEKAKRLAKAKKKQDQRIAKICSPEYQEQQRKKALERAERAKAKQAAKPPAKRKATKGLKGRTALAEEQRVMDKIGTLPCIACLLHGRDNPIVSLHHVFGRTRIDAHKFVLPLCCWHHDTLPEKEQREQYPDLLPVHAKGKYGGKKQFSEHNGTELELLVKVYEMLGLSLEPLSQFDIIIPN
;
A
#
# COMPACT_ATOMS: atom_id res chain seq x y z
N MET A 1 -1.13 -73.46 -52.58
CA MET A 1 -1.73 -72.13 -52.86
C MET A 1 -0.85 -71.05 -52.25
N ALA A 2 -0.48 -70.01 -53.00
CA ALA A 2 0.38 -68.94 -52.50
C ALA A 2 -0.40 -68.00 -51.55
N LEU A 3 0.18 -67.67 -50.39
CA LEU A 3 -0.42 -66.72 -49.44
C LEU A 3 -0.67 -65.37 -50.12
N THR A 4 -1.86 -64.80 -49.88
CA THR A 4 -2.23 -63.47 -50.38
C THR A 4 -1.36 -62.38 -49.73
N ILE A 5 -1.25 -61.22 -50.38
CA ILE A 5 -0.44 -60.10 -49.88
C ILE A 5 -0.88 -59.67 -48.48
N ALA A 6 -2.19 -59.61 -48.23
CA ALA A 6 -2.76 -59.28 -46.92
C ALA A 6 -2.38 -60.32 -45.84
N GLN A 7 -2.43 -61.62 -46.16
CA GLN A 7 -2.04 -62.68 -45.23
C GLN A 7 -0.53 -62.64 -44.89
N ARG A 8 0.33 -62.24 -45.82
CA ARG A 8 1.77 -62.04 -45.56
C ARG A 8 2.03 -60.84 -44.65
N GLN A 9 1.33 -59.73 -44.87
CA GLN A 9 1.44 -58.52 -44.05
C GLN A 9 0.97 -58.77 -42.61
N GLU A 10 -0.14 -59.48 -42.42
CA GLU A 10 -0.63 -59.80 -41.07
C GLU A 10 0.34 -60.73 -40.33
N ARG A 11 0.88 -61.75 -41.02
CA ARG A 11 1.91 -62.63 -40.44
C ARG A 11 3.19 -61.87 -40.06
N GLN A 12 3.59 -60.86 -40.83
CA GLN A 12 4.71 -60.00 -40.47
C GLN A 12 4.40 -59.14 -39.23
N ARG A 13 3.20 -58.56 -39.14
CA ARG A 13 2.76 -57.78 -37.96
C ARG A 13 2.71 -58.63 -36.69
N VAL A 14 2.18 -59.85 -36.77
CA VAL A 14 2.17 -60.80 -35.65
C VAL A 14 3.58 -61.13 -35.21
N LYS A 15 4.48 -61.47 -36.14
CA LYS A 15 5.90 -61.73 -35.82
C LYS A 15 6.60 -60.52 -35.18
N GLN A 16 6.31 -59.31 -35.66
CA GLN A 16 6.85 -58.07 -35.06
C GLN A 16 6.32 -57.85 -33.63
N LYS A 17 5.03 -58.06 -33.40
CA LYS A 17 4.42 -57.96 -32.05
C LYS A 17 5.02 -58.99 -31.09
N GLU A 18 5.17 -60.25 -31.53
CA GLU A 18 5.80 -61.29 -30.72
C GLU A 18 7.27 -61.00 -30.42
N ALA A 19 8.03 -60.51 -31.40
CA ALA A 19 9.41 -60.10 -31.20
C ALA A 19 9.52 -58.94 -30.19
N MET A 20 8.64 -57.94 -30.29
CA MET A 20 8.55 -56.83 -29.34
C MET A 20 8.19 -57.30 -27.93
N GLN A 21 7.21 -58.22 -27.81
CA GLN A 21 6.80 -58.77 -26.53
C GLN A 21 7.94 -59.55 -25.87
N ARG A 22 8.64 -60.41 -26.63
CA ARG A 22 9.83 -61.13 -26.13
C ARG A 22 10.95 -60.19 -25.70
N ALA A 23 11.17 -59.09 -26.41
CA ALA A 23 12.16 -58.09 -26.03
C ALA A 23 11.78 -57.40 -24.71
N ARG A 24 10.49 -57.06 -24.55
CA ARG A 24 9.95 -56.47 -23.33
C ARG A 24 10.05 -57.43 -22.13
N ASP A 25 9.68 -58.69 -22.32
CA ASP A 25 9.74 -59.70 -21.26
C ASP A 25 11.19 -59.95 -20.81
N LYS A 26 12.15 -59.99 -21.75
CA LYS A 26 13.59 -60.03 -21.44
C LYS A 26 14.05 -58.82 -20.65
N GLN A 27 13.59 -57.61 -21.02
CA GLN A 27 13.93 -56.39 -20.28
C GLN A 27 13.34 -56.40 -18.86
N ILE A 28 12.09 -56.87 -18.70
CA ILE A 28 11.45 -57.01 -17.38
C ILE A 28 12.20 -58.03 -16.53
N ALA A 29 12.56 -59.19 -17.09
CA ALA A 29 13.35 -60.21 -16.41
C ALA A 29 14.71 -59.65 -15.96
N LYS A 30 15.42 -58.94 -16.85
CA LYS A 30 16.70 -58.28 -16.53
C LYS A 30 16.55 -57.22 -15.43
N MET A 31 15.43 -56.50 -15.39
CA MET A 31 15.17 -55.47 -14.37
C MET A 31 14.78 -56.06 -13.01
N LYS A 32 14.19 -57.27 -13.00
CA LYS A 32 13.84 -58.02 -11.80
C LYS A 32 15.01 -58.86 -11.25
N ASP A 33 16.00 -59.16 -12.08
CA ASP A 33 17.20 -59.87 -11.67
C ASP A 33 17.92 -59.13 -10.51
N PRO A 34 18.10 -59.79 -9.34
CA PRO A 34 18.72 -59.17 -8.18
C PRO A 34 20.14 -58.66 -8.43
N ALA A 35 20.94 -59.35 -9.26
CA ALA A 35 22.31 -58.97 -9.55
C ALA A 35 22.38 -57.70 -10.41
N GLU A 36 21.57 -57.60 -11.46
CA GLU A 36 21.44 -56.38 -12.27
C GLU A 36 20.87 -55.20 -11.47
N LYS A 37 19.92 -55.45 -10.56
CA LYS A 37 19.41 -54.43 -9.63
C LYS A 37 20.51 -53.90 -8.71
N ALA A 38 21.30 -54.78 -8.09
CA ALA A 38 22.42 -54.41 -7.23
C ALA A 38 23.48 -53.59 -7.99
N LYS A 39 23.83 -54.01 -9.21
CA LYS A 39 24.76 -53.29 -10.09
C LYS A 39 24.27 -51.88 -10.44
N ARG A 40 22.97 -51.72 -10.72
CA ARG A 40 22.35 -50.40 -10.97
C ARG A 40 22.40 -49.50 -9.74
N LEU A 41 22.08 -50.05 -8.56
CA LEU A 41 22.13 -49.31 -7.30
C LEU A 41 23.57 -48.88 -6.97
N ALA A 42 24.55 -49.77 -7.12
CA ALA A 42 25.96 -49.44 -6.92
C ALA A 42 26.44 -48.32 -7.87
N LYS A 43 26.04 -48.37 -9.14
CA LYS A 43 26.33 -47.31 -10.12
C LYS A 43 25.64 -45.99 -9.77
N ALA A 44 24.40 -46.02 -9.28
CA ALA A 44 23.67 -44.84 -8.83
C ALA A 44 24.34 -44.22 -7.59
N LYS A 45 24.70 -45.05 -6.60
CA LYS A 45 25.40 -44.64 -5.39
C LYS A 45 26.75 -43.99 -5.73
N LYS A 46 27.56 -44.62 -6.58
CA LYS A 46 28.84 -44.04 -7.05
C LYS A 46 28.66 -42.65 -7.69
N LYS A 47 27.62 -42.48 -8.52
CA LYS A 47 27.32 -41.16 -9.12
C LYS A 47 26.88 -40.14 -8.08
N GLN A 48 26.10 -40.56 -7.08
CA GLN A 48 25.66 -39.71 -5.98
C GLN A 48 26.86 -39.26 -5.13
N ASP A 49 27.74 -40.18 -4.76
CA ASP A 49 28.95 -39.89 -3.97
C ASP A 49 29.88 -38.94 -4.72
N GLN A 50 30.08 -39.15 -6.03
CA GLN A 50 30.84 -38.22 -6.88
C GLN A 50 30.21 -36.82 -6.94
N ARG A 51 28.88 -36.73 -6.99
CA ARG A 51 28.17 -35.44 -6.99
C ARG A 51 28.31 -34.74 -5.64
N ILE A 52 28.18 -35.47 -4.53
CA ILE A 52 28.37 -34.93 -3.18
C ILE A 52 29.80 -34.46 -3.00
N ALA A 53 30.80 -35.26 -3.37
CA ALA A 53 32.22 -34.88 -3.30
C ALA A 53 32.51 -33.62 -4.11
N LYS A 54 31.90 -33.47 -5.30
CA LYS A 54 32.01 -32.25 -6.10
C LYS A 54 31.37 -31.03 -5.43
N ILE A 55 30.21 -31.19 -4.79
CA ILE A 55 29.52 -30.09 -4.09
C ILE A 55 30.26 -29.68 -2.81
N CYS A 56 30.84 -30.66 -2.12
CA CYS A 56 31.63 -30.46 -0.92
C CYS A 56 33.07 -29.99 -1.23
N SER A 57 33.50 -29.97 -2.49
CA SER A 57 34.84 -29.52 -2.81
C SER A 57 34.99 -28.02 -2.52
N PRO A 58 36.07 -27.59 -1.84
CA PRO A 58 36.28 -26.17 -1.51
C PRO A 58 36.25 -25.27 -2.75
N GLU A 59 36.81 -25.73 -3.86
CA GLU A 59 36.84 -25.02 -5.14
C GLU A 59 35.43 -24.77 -5.69
N TYR A 60 34.54 -25.78 -5.65
CA TYR A 60 33.17 -25.62 -6.12
C TYR A 60 32.39 -24.65 -5.23
N GLN A 61 32.58 -24.73 -3.91
CA GLN A 61 31.94 -23.82 -2.95
C GLN A 61 32.40 -22.38 -3.15
N GLU A 62 33.71 -22.15 -3.34
CA GLU A 62 34.26 -20.82 -3.61
C GLU A 62 33.72 -20.25 -4.93
N GLN A 63 33.63 -21.07 -5.98
CA GLN A 63 33.05 -20.66 -7.26
C GLN A 63 31.57 -20.28 -7.12
N GLN A 64 30.79 -21.02 -6.32
CA GLN A 64 29.39 -20.66 -6.04
C GLN A 64 29.28 -19.36 -5.24
N ARG A 65 30.17 -19.13 -4.25
CA ARG A 65 30.22 -17.87 -3.50
C ARG A 65 30.54 -16.68 -4.40
N LYS A 66 31.54 -16.80 -5.29
CA LYS A 66 31.88 -15.75 -6.28
C LYS A 66 30.68 -15.41 -7.17
N LYS A 67 29.98 -16.41 -7.71
CA LYS A 67 28.76 -16.20 -8.52
C LYS A 67 27.63 -15.54 -7.74
N ALA A 68 27.46 -15.90 -6.46
CA ALA A 68 26.44 -15.30 -5.61
C ALA A 68 26.73 -13.81 -5.34
N LEU A 69 28.00 -13.48 -5.08
CA LEU A 69 28.46 -12.09 -4.90
C LEU A 69 28.25 -11.26 -6.17
N GLU A 70 28.68 -11.76 -7.33
CA GLU A 70 28.49 -11.09 -8.62
C GLU A 70 27.00 -10.82 -8.91
N ARG A 71 26.12 -11.79 -8.62
CA ARG A 71 24.68 -11.63 -8.75
C ARG A 71 24.12 -10.57 -7.80
N ALA A 72 24.61 -10.52 -6.56
CA ALA A 72 24.22 -9.52 -5.58
C ALA A 72 24.66 -8.11 -5.99
N GLU A 73 25.89 -7.96 -6.48
CA GLU A 73 26.39 -6.68 -7.00
C GLU A 73 25.60 -6.21 -8.22
N ARG A 74 25.32 -7.10 -9.17
CA ARG A 74 24.46 -6.78 -10.33
C ARG A 74 23.05 -6.38 -9.91
N ALA A 75 22.50 -6.98 -8.85
CA ALA A 75 21.20 -6.60 -8.30
C ALA A 75 21.25 -5.21 -7.65
N LYS A 76 22.28 -4.90 -6.87
CA LYS A 76 22.51 -3.57 -6.27
C LYS A 76 22.67 -2.50 -7.35
N ALA A 77 23.49 -2.74 -8.38
CA ALA A 77 23.67 -1.82 -9.50
C ALA A 77 22.37 -1.55 -10.25
N LYS A 78 21.55 -2.59 -10.50
CA LYS A 78 20.21 -2.45 -11.09
C LYS A 78 19.25 -1.65 -10.22
N GLN A 79 19.36 -1.72 -8.90
CA GLN A 79 18.54 -0.92 -7.98
C GLN A 79 19.00 0.54 -7.97
N ALA A 80 20.31 0.80 -7.92
CA ALA A 80 20.87 2.15 -7.96
C ALA A 80 20.58 2.88 -9.29
N ALA A 81 20.53 2.15 -10.41
CA ALA A 81 20.23 2.71 -11.73
C ALA A 81 18.72 2.94 -11.99
N LYS A 82 17.82 2.52 -11.10
CA LYS A 82 16.38 2.75 -11.29
C LYS A 82 16.05 4.22 -10.99
N PRO A 83 15.48 4.98 -11.94
CA PRO A 83 15.01 6.32 -11.66
C PRO A 83 13.90 6.29 -10.60
N PRO A 84 13.78 7.33 -9.76
CA PRO A 84 12.70 7.40 -8.78
C PRO A 84 11.37 7.33 -9.51
N ALA A 85 10.46 6.49 -9.01
CA ALA A 85 9.16 6.31 -9.61
C ALA A 85 8.43 7.67 -9.64
N LYS A 86 8.08 8.15 -10.83
CA LYS A 86 7.27 9.37 -10.96
C LYS A 86 5.91 9.10 -10.31
N ARG A 87 5.62 9.79 -9.21
CA ARG A 87 4.30 9.71 -8.56
C ARG A 87 3.27 10.24 -9.55
N LYS A 88 2.25 9.42 -9.86
CA LYS A 88 1.10 9.87 -10.65
C LYS A 88 0.42 10.98 -9.86
N ALA A 89 0.35 12.18 -10.41
CA ALA A 89 -0.42 13.27 -9.82
C ALA A 89 -1.89 12.85 -9.81
N THR A 90 -2.44 12.60 -8.63
CA THR A 90 -3.87 12.34 -8.47
C THR A 90 -4.63 13.62 -8.78
N LYS A 91 -5.58 13.56 -9.71
CA LYS A 91 -6.47 14.68 -10.08
C LYS A 91 -7.41 15.16 -8.95
N GLY A 92 -7.27 14.62 -7.73
CA GLY A 92 -8.15 14.88 -6.60
C GLY A 92 -7.48 15.73 -5.53
N LEU A 93 -8.07 16.90 -5.28
CA LEU A 93 -7.69 17.98 -4.37
C LEU A 93 -6.38 18.71 -4.73
N LYS A 94 -6.53 19.88 -5.35
CA LYS A 94 -5.45 20.87 -5.49
C LYS A 94 -4.93 21.22 -4.09
N GLY A 95 -3.76 20.72 -3.72
CA GLY A 95 -3.16 20.94 -2.41
C GLY A 95 -1.77 20.31 -2.33
N ARG A 96 -0.95 20.81 -1.42
CA ARG A 96 0.34 20.20 -1.06
C ARG A 96 0.06 19.03 -0.12
N THR A 97 0.86 17.97 -0.17
CA THR A 97 0.80 16.91 0.85
C THR A 97 1.27 17.46 2.20
N ALA A 98 0.54 17.16 3.27
CA ALA A 98 0.94 17.52 4.63
C ALA A 98 2.30 16.91 4.99
N LEU A 99 3.16 17.71 5.63
CA LEU A 99 4.39 17.22 6.25
C LEU A 99 4.04 16.43 7.50
N ALA A 100 4.96 15.58 7.96
CA ALA A 100 4.75 14.73 9.13
C ALA A 100 4.38 15.54 10.39
N GLU A 101 4.97 16.73 10.56
CA GLU A 101 4.64 17.61 11.68
C GLU A 101 3.26 18.25 11.56
N GLU A 102 2.90 18.74 10.36
CA GLU A 102 1.57 19.29 10.15
C GLU A 102 0.49 18.23 10.35
N GLN A 103 0.73 16.99 9.90
CA GLN A 103 -0.18 15.88 10.13
C GLN A 103 -0.40 15.61 11.63
N ARG A 104 0.68 15.61 12.44
CA ARG A 104 0.55 15.43 13.90
C ARG A 104 -0.31 16.51 14.56
N VAL A 105 -0.14 17.77 14.14
CA VAL A 105 -0.96 18.89 14.64
C VAL A 105 -2.41 18.72 14.18
N MET A 106 -2.61 18.42 12.90
CA MET A 106 -3.93 18.20 12.30
C MET A 106 -4.69 17.07 12.98
N ASP A 107 -4.02 15.95 13.28
CA ASP A 107 -4.60 14.80 14.00
C ASP A 107 -5.03 15.20 15.41
N LYS A 108 -4.20 15.97 16.14
CA LYS A 108 -4.58 16.51 17.46
C LYS A 108 -5.80 17.41 17.38
N ILE A 109 -5.84 18.33 16.42
CA ILE A 109 -7.00 19.21 16.20
C ILE A 109 -8.25 18.39 15.91
N GLY A 110 -8.13 17.31 15.12
CA GLY A 110 -9.24 16.41 14.81
C GLY A 110 -9.80 15.64 16.01
N THR A 111 -9.15 15.67 17.18
CA THR A 111 -9.68 15.06 18.41
C THR A 111 -10.65 15.98 19.17
N LEU A 112 -10.66 17.28 18.86
CA LEU A 112 -11.57 18.23 19.47
C LEU A 112 -12.97 18.13 18.83
N PRO A 113 -14.03 18.40 19.60
CA PRO A 113 -15.35 18.60 19.03
C PRO A 113 -15.41 19.93 18.26
N CYS A 114 -16.57 20.22 17.67
CA CYS A 114 -16.76 21.43 16.88
C CYS A 114 -16.45 22.68 17.71
N ILE A 115 -15.42 23.43 17.33
CA ILE A 115 -14.99 24.61 18.09
C ILE A 115 -16.09 25.69 18.15
N ALA A 116 -16.85 25.86 17.08
CA ALA A 116 -17.98 26.79 17.05
C ALA A 116 -19.11 26.34 17.97
N CYS A 117 -19.43 25.03 18.04
CA CYS A 117 -20.42 24.53 18.99
C CYS A 117 -20.01 24.80 20.44
N LEU A 118 -18.72 24.60 20.76
CA LEU A 118 -18.20 24.78 22.11
C LEU A 118 -18.36 26.21 22.62
N LEU A 119 -18.19 27.22 21.76
CA LEU A 119 -18.40 28.63 22.12
C LEU A 119 -19.82 28.91 22.63
N HIS A 120 -20.79 28.12 22.17
CA HIS A 120 -22.20 28.23 22.57
C HIS A 120 -22.60 27.17 23.59
N GLY A 121 -21.62 26.54 24.27
CA GLY A 121 -21.86 25.55 25.32
C GLY A 121 -22.37 24.20 24.82
N ARG A 122 -22.18 23.89 23.54
CA ARG A 122 -22.62 22.61 22.93
C ARG A 122 -21.42 21.76 22.55
N ASP A 123 -21.51 20.46 22.81
CA ASP A 123 -20.49 19.50 22.43
C ASP A 123 -20.94 18.69 21.21
N ASN A 124 -20.18 18.77 20.11
CA ASN A 124 -20.42 17.95 18.92
C ASN A 124 -19.11 17.30 18.46
N PRO A 125 -18.90 16.00 18.76
CA PRO A 125 -17.64 15.31 18.46
C PRO A 125 -17.49 14.95 16.99
N ILE A 126 -18.55 15.02 16.17
CA ILE A 126 -18.50 14.63 14.76
C ILE A 126 -18.06 15.83 13.95
N VAL A 127 -16.76 15.89 13.65
CA VAL A 127 -16.13 17.03 12.96
C VAL A 127 -15.45 16.63 11.65
N SER A 128 -15.29 17.63 10.81
CA SER A 128 -14.44 17.61 9.63
C SER A 128 -13.51 18.82 9.68
N LEU A 129 -12.30 18.65 9.15
CA LEU A 129 -11.26 19.68 9.26
C LEU A 129 -11.37 20.71 8.14
N HIS A 130 -11.72 21.92 8.54
CA HIS A 130 -11.81 23.09 7.67
C HIS A 130 -10.46 23.78 7.57
N HIS A 131 -9.98 24.13 6.36
CA HIS A 131 -8.70 24.84 6.19
C HIS A 131 -8.90 26.35 6.11
N VAL A 132 -8.24 27.10 7.00
CA VAL A 132 -8.37 28.56 7.08
C VAL A 132 -7.65 29.27 5.92
N PHE A 133 -6.42 28.83 5.61
CA PHE A 133 -5.53 29.48 4.63
C PHE A 133 -5.28 28.63 3.37
N GLY A 134 -6.28 27.83 2.96
CA GLY A 134 -6.16 26.93 1.81
C GLY A 134 -5.26 25.71 2.10
N ARG A 135 -4.74 25.06 1.05
CA ARG A 135 -4.08 23.75 1.14
C ARG A 135 -2.64 23.72 0.62
N THR A 136 -2.07 24.86 0.22
CA THR A 136 -0.80 24.91 -0.51
C THR A 136 0.32 25.60 0.26
N ARG A 137 0.00 26.58 1.11
CA ARG A 137 0.97 27.34 1.93
C ARG A 137 1.78 26.39 2.83
N ILE A 138 2.97 26.84 3.24
CA ILE A 138 3.66 26.26 4.38
C ILE A 138 2.75 26.31 5.62
N ASP A 139 2.74 25.23 6.40
CA ASP A 139 1.89 25.07 7.58
C ASP A 139 0.37 25.15 7.34
N ALA A 140 -0.10 25.10 6.09
CA ALA A 140 -1.53 25.15 5.75
C ALA A 140 -2.37 24.10 6.51
N HIS A 141 -1.80 22.93 6.78
CA HIS A 141 -2.51 21.85 7.49
C HIS A 141 -2.43 21.98 9.01
N LYS A 142 -1.59 22.89 9.53
CA LYS A 142 -1.62 23.32 10.94
C LYS A 142 -2.73 24.34 11.20
N PHE A 143 -3.19 25.03 10.15
CA PHE A 143 -4.22 26.07 10.23
C PHE A 143 -5.59 25.53 9.82
N VAL A 144 -6.09 24.59 10.63
CA VAL A 144 -7.38 23.94 10.42
C VAL A 144 -8.29 24.10 11.65
N LEU A 145 -9.60 24.12 11.41
CA LEU A 145 -10.62 24.17 12.44
C LEU A 145 -11.43 22.87 12.46
N PRO A 146 -11.70 22.28 13.64
CA PRO A 146 -12.62 21.17 13.77
C PRO A 146 -14.05 21.74 13.74
N LEU A 147 -14.77 21.50 12.65
CA LEU A 147 -16.15 21.98 12.48
C LEU A 147 -17.10 20.82 12.19
N CYS A 148 -18.27 20.83 12.83
CA CYS A 148 -19.35 19.90 12.48
C CYS A 148 -19.90 20.21 11.08
N CYS A 149 -20.69 19.30 10.51
CA CYS A 149 -21.29 19.51 9.18
C CYS A 149 -22.03 20.84 9.07
N TRP A 150 -22.78 21.25 10.11
CA TRP A 150 -23.57 22.48 10.11
C TRP A 150 -22.75 23.76 10.13
N HIS A 151 -21.61 23.76 10.84
CA HIS A 151 -20.68 24.88 10.87
C HIS A 151 -19.67 24.85 9.72
N HIS A 152 -19.50 23.70 9.06
CA HIS A 152 -18.57 23.55 7.94
C HIS A 152 -19.23 23.90 6.61
N ASP A 153 -20.22 23.11 6.18
CA ASP A 153 -20.74 23.19 4.82
C ASP A 153 -22.24 22.92 4.68
N THR A 154 -22.92 22.36 5.67
CA THR A 154 -24.31 21.95 5.53
C THR A 154 -25.21 23.01 6.14
N LEU A 155 -26.25 23.42 5.42
CA LEU A 155 -27.23 24.38 5.96
C LEU A 155 -28.30 23.61 6.75
N PRO A 156 -28.57 23.95 8.03
CA PRO A 156 -29.65 23.34 8.79
C PRO A 156 -31.04 23.72 8.25
N GLU A 157 -32.05 22.95 8.67
CA GLU A 157 -33.45 23.24 8.38
C GLU A 157 -33.88 24.60 8.94
N LYS A 158 -35.00 25.14 8.46
CA LYS A 158 -35.40 26.51 8.77
C LYS A 158 -35.68 26.69 10.27
N GLU A 159 -36.39 25.74 10.85
CA GLU A 159 -36.79 25.70 12.24
C GLU A 159 -35.54 25.65 13.15
N GLN A 160 -34.54 24.84 12.77
CA GLN A 160 -33.27 24.75 13.50
C GLN A 160 -32.45 26.04 13.42
N ARG A 161 -32.48 26.73 12.27
CA ARG A 161 -31.79 28.03 12.10
C ARG A 161 -32.46 29.14 12.90
N GLU A 162 -33.79 29.10 13.04
CA GLU A 162 -34.53 30.03 13.90
C GLU A 162 -34.23 29.79 15.38
N GLN A 163 -34.08 28.53 15.77
CA GLN A 163 -33.71 28.16 17.15
C GLN A 163 -32.24 28.41 17.48
N TYR A 164 -31.33 28.17 16.53
CA TYR A 164 -29.88 28.31 16.68
C TYR A 164 -29.32 29.23 15.60
N PRO A 165 -29.38 30.57 15.79
CA PRO A 165 -28.90 31.54 14.81
C PRO A 165 -27.40 31.41 14.51
N ASP A 166 -26.62 30.86 15.44
CA ASP A 166 -25.19 30.67 15.31
C ASP A 166 -24.79 29.47 14.41
N LEU A 167 -25.75 28.59 14.12
CA LEU A 167 -25.58 27.34 13.39
C LEU A 167 -25.56 27.60 11.87
N LEU A 168 -24.54 28.33 11.42
CA LEU A 168 -24.32 28.71 10.04
C LEU A 168 -23.05 28.08 9.48
N PRO A 169 -23.05 27.60 8.23
CA PRO A 169 -21.85 27.03 7.63
C PRO A 169 -20.85 28.10 7.20
N VAL A 170 -19.56 27.90 7.49
CA VAL A 170 -18.49 28.79 7.02
C VAL A 170 -18.39 28.80 5.49
N HIS A 171 -18.70 27.68 4.83
CA HIS A 171 -18.91 27.62 3.39
C HIS A 171 -20.36 27.98 3.05
N ALA A 172 -20.54 29.16 2.44
CA ALA A 172 -21.85 29.70 2.12
C ALA A 172 -22.72 28.73 1.30
N LYS A 173 -24.02 28.68 1.65
CA LYS A 173 -25.07 27.97 0.92
C LYS A 173 -26.12 28.97 0.46
N GLY A 174 -25.95 29.43 -0.78
CA GLY A 174 -26.74 30.52 -1.33
C GLY A 174 -26.49 31.80 -0.54
N LYS A 175 -27.54 32.33 0.10
CA LYS A 175 -27.46 33.57 0.92
C LYS A 175 -27.13 33.34 2.40
N TYR A 176 -27.05 32.09 2.85
CA TYR A 176 -26.85 31.74 4.25
C TYR A 176 -25.42 31.27 4.52
N GLY A 177 -24.87 31.67 5.67
CA GLY A 177 -23.52 31.35 6.08
C GLY A 177 -22.47 32.15 5.34
N GLY A 178 -21.33 31.53 5.07
CA GLY A 178 -20.15 32.24 4.57
C GLY A 178 -19.36 32.89 5.70
N LYS A 179 -18.08 33.18 5.43
CA LYS A 179 -17.14 33.72 6.44
C LYS A 179 -17.70 34.91 7.22
N LYS A 180 -18.38 35.85 6.56
CA LYS A 180 -18.95 37.04 7.20
C LYS A 180 -20.01 36.68 8.25
N GLN A 181 -21.12 36.06 7.84
CA GLN A 181 -22.21 35.70 8.76
C GLN A 181 -21.72 34.70 9.83
N PHE A 182 -20.86 33.75 9.44
CA PHE A 182 -20.24 32.83 10.38
C PHE A 182 -19.49 33.58 11.49
N SER A 183 -18.66 34.56 11.11
CA SER A 183 -17.84 35.32 12.07
C SER A 183 -18.64 36.24 12.97
N GLU A 184 -19.77 36.77 12.51
CA GLU A 184 -20.67 37.60 13.32
C GLU A 184 -21.22 36.85 14.53
N HIS A 185 -21.40 35.53 14.42
CA HIS A 185 -21.95 34.69 15.50
C HIS A 185 -20.90 33.87 16.26
N ASN A 186 -19.80 33.48 15.62
CA ASN A 186 -18.84 32.52 16.17
C ASN A 186 -17.43 33.11 16.38
N GLY A 187 -17.16 34.33 15.91
CA GLY A 187 -15.81 34.86 15.80
C GLY A 187 -15.12 34.46 14.50
N THR A 188 -14.02 35.14 14.20
CA THR A 188 -13.23 34.92 12.98
C THR A 188 -12.55 33.54 13.00
N GLU A 189 -12.25 33.00 11.82
CA GLU A 189 -11.53 31.73 11.71
C GLU A 189 -10.17 31.75 12.45
N LEU A 190 -9.55 32.94 12.56
CA LEU A 190 -8.26 33.10 13.23
C LEU A 190 -8.40 33.09 14.75
N GLU A 191 -9.41 33.77 15.30
CA GLU A 191 -9.72 33.71 16.73
C GLU A 191 -10.09 32.30 17.17
N LEU A 192 -10.87 31.58 16.36
CA LEU A 192 -11.17 30.17 16.60
C LEU A 192 -9.93 29.29 16.56
N LEU A 193 -8.99 29.60 15.66
CA LEU A 193 -7.75 28.84 15.53
C LEU A 193 -6.85 29.03 16.75
N VAL A 194 -6.75 30.26 17.27
CA VAL A 194 -6.04 30.55 18.53
C VAL A 194 -6.66 29.73 19.67
N LYS A 195 -7.99 29.74 19.82
CA LYS A 195 -8.69 28.95 20.85
C LYS A 195 -8.42 27.46 20.73
N VAL A 196 -8.42 26.90 19.51
CA VAL A 196 -8.08 25.49 19.26
C VAL A 196 -6.66 25.17 19.76
N TYR A 197 -5.70 26.06 19.49
CA TYR A 197 -4.32 25.87 19.91
C TYR A 197 -4.17 25.96 21.43
N GLU A 198 -4.82 26.93 22.05
CA GLU A 198 -4.87 27.09 23.51
C GLU A 198 -5.45 25.85 24.20
N MET A 199 -6.60 25.34 23.70
CA MET A 199 -7.24 24.15 24.23
C MET A 199 -6.37 22.89 24.17
N LEU A 200 -5.50 22.79 23.16
CA LEU A 200 -4.61 21.65 22.97
C LEU A 200 -3.22 21.86 23.60
N GLY A 201 -2.97 23.02 24.22
CA GLY A 201 -1.65 23.39 24.74
C GLY A 201 -0.57 23.41 23.65
N LEU A 202 -0.94 23.77 22.42
CA LEU A 202 0.00 23.91 21.30
C LEU A 202 0.66 25.30 21.32
N SER A 203 1.90 25.38 20.82
CA SER A 203 2.59 26.66 20.69
C SER A 203 1.90 27.56 19.67
N LEU A 204 1.64 28.82 20.05
CA LEU A 204 1.05 29.86 19.20
C LEU A 204 2.07 30.50 18.23
N GLU A 205 3.35 30.14 18.31
CA GLU A 205 4.42 30.63 17.41
C GLU A 205 4.02 30.58 15.91
N PRO A 206 3.41 29.50 15.38
CA PRO A 206 3.02 29.45 13.97
C PRO A 206 1.92 30.46 13.60
N LEU A 207 1.17 30.98 14.57
CA LEU A 207 0.10 31.94 14.37
C LEU A 207 0.57 33.40 14.47
N SER A 208 1.73 33.64 15.08
CA SER A 208 2.35 34.98 15.22
C SER A 208 2.59 35.70 13.87
N GLN A 209 2.67 34.95 12.77
CA GLN A 209 2.84 35.49 11.41
C GLN A 209 1.59 36.19 10.87
N PHE A 210 0.45 36.02 11.54
CA PHE A 210 -0.77 36.74 11.25
C PHE A 210 -0.89 37.74 12.39
N ASP A 211 -0.99 39.05 12.10
CA ASP A 211 -0.98 40.14 13.07
C ASP A 211 -2.17 40.06 14.06
N ILE A 212 -2.13 39.08 14.95
CA ILE A 212 -3.15 38.80 15.96
C ILE A 212 -2.72 39.55 17.21
N ILE A 213 -3.59 40.41 17.70
CA ILE A 213 -3.50 40.88 19.09
C ILE A 213 -3.85 39.67 19.94
N ILE A 214 -2.84 38.93 20.40
CA ILE A 214 -3.01 37.87 21.39
C ILE A 214 -3.46 38.58 22.67
N PRO A 215 -4.71 38.42 23.13
CA PRO A 215 -5.09 38.98 24.42
C PRO A 215 -4.21 38.30 25.48
N ASN A 216 -3.48 39.11 26.25
CA ASN A 216 -2.71 38.67 27.42
C ASN A 216 -3.60 37.93 28.43
#